data_AF-A0A3P6SKT2-F1
#
_entry.id   AF-A0A3P6SKT2-F1
#
_cell.length_a   1.000
_cell.length_b   1.000
_cell.length_c   1.000
_cell.angle_alpha   90.00
_cell.angle_beta   90.00
_cell.angle_gamma   90.00
#
_symmetry.space_group_name_H-M   'P 1'
#
loop_
_entity.id
_entity.type
_entity.pdbx_description
1 polymer ?
#
loop_
_entity_poly.entity_id
_entity_poly.type
_entity_poly.pdbx_seq_one_letter_code
_entity_poly.pdbx_strand_id
1 'polypeptide(L)'
;EIFFELVKIEDKQLRKFVLASISSLLRRFYTQKKNMKVLGKVQNFCFAKIKDSRAIVARAAQLICIDAFRKKYWRDAKCANVIAETCFHKLPKIQVTAMKFFLGSKKDEEGESDMSDDDSESEEERKTIKEVMTAFRHAKKTRKRAKDLERSKKAINKKKKAKKGTAFL
;
A
#
# COMPACT_ATOMS: atom_id res chain seq x y z
N GLU A 1 6.92 -18.36 8.84
CA GLU A 1 8.30 -18.00 9.23
C GLU A 1 9.19 -17.75 8.03
N ILE A 2 9.41 -18.75 7.16
CA ILE A 2 10.24 -18.65 5.94
C ILE A 2 9.96 -17.39 5.11
N PHE A 3 8.70 -17.00 4.91
CA PHE A 3 8.36 -15.78 4.15
C PHE A 3 9.04 -14.51 4.68
N PHE A 4 9.12 -14.34 6.00
CA PHE A 4 9.77 -13.16 6.57
C PHE A 4 11.29 -13.24 6.55
N GLU A 5 11.86 -14.45 6.38
CA GLU A 5 13.28 -14.60 6.04
C GLU A 5 13.53 -14.15 4.60
N LEU A 6 12.68 -14.57 3.66
CA LEU A 6 12.78 -14.18 2.25
C LEU A 6 12.61 -12.66 2.04
N VAL A 7 11.76 -12.00 2.83
CA VAL A 7 11.57 -10.54 2.76
C VAL A 7 12.85 -9.76 3.10
N LYS A 8 13.81 -10.35 3.81
CA LYS A 8 15.08 -9.67 4.14
C LYS A 8 16.04 -9.63 2.96
N ILE A 9 15.84 -10.48 1.97
CA ILE A 9 16.66 -10.51 0.77
C ILE A 9 16.43 -9.21 0.00
N GLU A 10 17.52 -8.63 -0.52
CA GLU A 10 17.52 -7.36 -1.25
C GLU A 10 17.01 -7.51 -2.70
N ASP A 11 15.93 -8.27 -2.89
CA ASP A 11 15.29 -8.46 -4.19
C ASP A 11 13.85 -7.92 -4.17
N LYS A 12 13.62 -6.86 -4.95
CA LYS A 12 12.32 -6.20 -5.06
C LYS A 12 11.24 -7.11 -5.66
N GLN A 13 11.58 -7.91 -6.67
CA GLN A 13 10.62 -8.81 -7.33
C GLN A 13 10.25 -9.95 -6.38
N LEU A 14 11.23 -10.50 -5.68
CA LEU A 14 10.99 -11.51 -4.65
C LEU A 14 10.09 -10.98 -3.54
N ARG A 15 10.35 -9.78 -3.00
CA ARG A 15 9.50 -9.20 -1.95
C ARG A 15 8.07 -8.99 -2.43
N LYS A 16 7.89 -8.47 -3.64
CA LYS A 16 6.56 -8.29 -4.25
C LYS A 16 5.84 -9.63 -4.42
N PHE A 17 6.55 -10.64 -4.92
CA PHE A 17 6.03 -11.99 -5.09
C PHE A 17 5.59 -12.58 -3.74
N VAL A 18 6.47 -12.54 -2.73
CA VAL A 18 6.18 -13.06 -1.38
C VAL A 18 4.95 -12.40 -0.77
N LEU A 19 4.86 -11.06 -0.82
CA LEU A 19 3.69 -10.33 -0.30
C LEU A 19 2.40 -10.74 -1.03
N ALA A 20 2.42 -10.81 -2.36
CA ALA A 20 1.27 -11.24 -3.16
C ALA A 20 0.87 -12.70 -2.86
N SER A 21 1.83 -13.60 -2.69
CA SER A 21 1.59 -15.01 -2.33
C SER A 21 0.92 -15.12 -0.96
N ILE A 22 1.36 -14.34 0.04
CA ILE A 22 0.74 -14.31 1.37
C ILE A 22 -0.71 -13.84 1.27
N SER A 23 -0.99 -12.76 0.54
CA SER A 23 -2.35 -12.26 0.33
C SER A 23 -3.25 -13.31 -0.35
N SER A 24 -2.73 -14.04 -1.33
CA SER A 24 -3.46 -15.13 -2.00
C SER A 24 -3.75 -16.29 -1.05
N LEU A 25 -2.77 -16.65 -0.21
CA LEU A 25 -2.92 -17.69 0.80
C LEU A 25 -3.96 -17.32 1.87
N LEU A 26 -3.93 -16.07 2.35
CA LEU A 26 -4.93 -15.54 3.29
C LEU A 26 -6.32 -15.59 2.67
N ARG A 27 -6.48 -15.14 1.41
CA ARG A 27 -7.75 -15.25 0.68
C ARG A 27 -8.24 -16.71 0.66
N ARG A 28 -7.38 -17.65 0.27
CA ARG A 28 -7.75 -19.07 0.18
C ARG A 28 -8.22 -19.63 1.53
N PHE A 29 -7.51 -19.34 2.62
CA PHE A 29 -7.89 -19.83 3.95
C PHE A 29 -9.20 -19.22 4.45
N TYR A 30 -9.42 -17.92 4.24
CA TYR A 30 -10.66 -17.26 4.66
C TYR A 30 -11.86 -17.67 3.81
N THR A 31 -11.71 -17.86 2.49
CA THR A 31 -12.78 -18.36 1.62
C THR A 31 -13.18 -19.79 1.97
N GLN A 32 -12.21 -20.66 2.28
CA GLN A 32 -12.50 -22.06 2.59
C GLN A 32 -13.01 -22.27 4.04
N LYS A 33 -12.97 -21.24 4.91
CA LYS A 33 -13.29 -21.32 6.34
C LYS A 33 -12.58 -22.46 7.11
N LYS A 34 -11.50 -23.00 6.55
CA LYS A 34 -10.70 -24.07 7.17
C LYS A 34 -9.66 -23.44 8.09
N ASN A 35 -9.33 -24.15 9.18
CA ASN A 35 -8.18 -23.84 10.02
C ASN A 35 -8.19 -22.44 10.65
N MET A 36 -9.33 -21.99 11.22
CA MET A 36 -9.42 -20.71 11.94
C MET A 36 -8.38 -20.56 13.06
N LYS A 37 -7.98 -21.66 13.72
CA LYS A 37 -6.87 -21.67 14.69
C LYS A 37 -5.54 -21.27 14.06
N VAL A 38 -5.27 -21.72 12.83
CA VAL A 38 -4.04 -21.36 12.08
C VAL A 38 -4.10 -19.89 11.68
N LEU A 39 -5.26 -19.39 11.27
CA LEU A 39 -5.44 -17.97 10.94
C LEU A 39 -5.14 -17.05 12.13
N GLY A 40 -5.60 -17.41 13.33
CA GLY A 40 -5.24 -16.68 14.56
C GLY A 40 -3.72 -16.69 14.84
N LYS A 41 -3.05 -17.83 14.62
CA LYS A 41 -1.57 -17.91 14.74
C LYS A 41 -0.87 -17.01 13.72
N VAL A 42 -1.31 -16.99 12.47
CA VAL A 42 -0.74 -16.16 11.41
C VAL A 42 -0.93 -14.67 11.71
N GLN A 43 -2.12 -14.28 12.20
CA GLN A 43 -2.41 -12.91 12.60
C GLN A 43 -1.47 -12.45 13.73
N ASN A 44 -1.40 -13.23 14.82
CA ASN A 44 -0.52 -12.90 15.95
C ASN A 44 0.96 -12.86 15.54
N PHE A 45 1.38 -13.75 14.63
CA PHE A 45 2.73 -13.73 14.08
C PHE A 45 3.01 -12.44 13.29
N CYS A 46 2.08 -11.97 12.47
CA CYS A 46 2.22 -10.69 11.75
C CYS A 46 2.27 -9.50 12.72
N PHE A 47 1.44 -9.49 13.76
CA PHE A 47 1.45 -8.45 14.78
C PHE A 47 2.78 -8.39 15.54
N ALA A 48 3.37 -9.54 15.85
CA ALA A 48 4.72 -9.59 16.44
C ALA A 48 5.77 -9.02 15.46
N LYS A 49 5.66 -9.33 14.16
CA LYS A 49 6.61 -8.87 13.13
C LYS A 49 6.53 -7.37 12.82
N ILE A 50 5.41 -6.71 13.10
CA ILE A 50 5.31 -5.25 13.00
C ILE A 50 6.30 -4.54 13.95
N LYS A 51 6.65 -5.18 15.08
CA LYS A 51 7.58 -4.64 16.08
C LYS A 51 9.04 -5.09 15.87
N ASP A 52 9.35 -5.73 14.74
CA ASP A 52 10.71 -6.21 14.44
C ASP A 52 11.67 -5.01 14.28
N SER A 53 12.92 -5.16 14.75
CA SER A 53 13.93 -4.11 14.69
C SER A 53 14.31 -3.74 13.25
N ARG A 54 14.17 -4.69 12.31
CA ARG A 54 14.40 -4.47 10.88
C ARG A 54 13.18 -3.85 10.22
N ALA A 55 13.40 -2.64 9.71
CA ALA A 55 12.50 -1.86 8.89
C ALA A 55 11.70 -2.69 7.87
N ILE A 56 12.40 -3.52 7.10
CA ILE A 56 11.80 -4.26 5.98
C ILE A 56 10.80 -5.32 6.45
N VAL A 57 11.07 -5.95 7.59
CA VAL A 57 10.20 -6.94 8.21
C VAL A 57 8.96 -6.27 8.79
N ALA A 58 9.16 -5.20 9.55
CA ALA A 58 8.06 -4.40 10.11
C ALA A 58 7.13 -3.86 9.02
N ARG A 59 7.71 -3.34 7.93
CA ARG A 59 6.97 -2.82 6.79
C ARG A 59 6.19 -3.91 6.05
N ALA A 60 6.78 -5.06 5.78
CA ALA A 60 6.08 -6.17 5.15
C ALA A 60 4.90 -6.64 6.02
N ALA A 61 5.10 -6.75 7.33
CA ALA A 61 4.03 -7.12 8.26
C ALA A 61 2.90 -6.07 8.29
N GLN A 62 3.25 -4.77 8.28
CA GLN A 62 2.28 -3.67 8.20
C GLN A 62 1.42 -3.78 6.92
N LEU A 63 2.05 -3.97 5.77
CA LEU A 63 1.36 -4.12 4.49
C LEU A 63 0.38 -5.29 4.53
N ILE A 64 0.80 -6.45 5.06
CA ILE A 64 -0.06 -7.64 5.18
C ILE A 64 -1.28 -7.34 6.05
N CYS A 65 -1.10 -6.65 7.19
CA CYS A 65 -2.21 -6.28 8.07
C CYS A 65 -3.19 -5.33 7.40
N ILE A 66 -2.69 -4.32 6.66
CA ILE A 66 -3.52 -3.39 5.90
C ILE A 66 -4.33 -4.12 4.82
N ASP A 67 -3.70 -5.01 4.05
CA ASP A 67 -4.39 -5.79 3.02
C ASP A 67 -5.48 -6.69 3.61
N ALA A 68 -5.14 -7.42 4.67
CA ALA A 68 -6.08 -8.30 5.35
C ALA A 68 -7.26 -7.53 5.96
N PHE A 69 -7.03 -6.32 6.48
CA PHE A 69 -8.09 -5.46 7.00
C PHE A 69 -9.02 -4.97 5.88
N ARG A 70 -8.46 -4.44 4.78
CA ARG A 70 -9.22 -3.93 3.63
C ARG A 70 -10.07 -5.02 2.97
N LYS A 71 -9.51 -6.22 2.84
CA LYS A 71 -10.22 -7.41 2.32
C LYS A 71 -11.18 -8.06 3.33
N LYS A 72 -11.38 -7.43 4.49
CA LYS A 72 -12.31 -7.86 5.55
C LYS A 72 -11.97 -9.20 6.20
N TYR A 73 -10.73 -9.68 6.05
CA TYR A 73 -10.26 -10.90 6.71
C TYR A 73 -9.95 -10.66 8.19
N TRP A 74 -9.30 -9.53 8.50
CA TRP A 74 -8.94 -9.12 9.88
C TRP A 74 -9.61 -7.79 10.24
N ARG A 75 -10.91 -7.65 9.95
CA ARG A 75 -11.67 -6.43 10.26
C ARG A 75 -12.10 -6.44 11.73
N ASP A 76 -11.13 -6.33 12.63
CA ASP A 76 -11.31 -6.27 14.07
C ASP A 76 -10.58 -5.05 14.67
N ALA A 77 -10.95 -4.68 15.91
CA ALA A 77 -10.34 -3.55 16.62
C ALA A 77 -8.84 -3.78 16.91
N LYS A 78 -8.44 -5.04 17.11
CA LYS A 78 -7.06 -5.41 17.41
C LYS A 78 -6.13 -5.08 16.24
N CYS A 79 -6.51 -5.45 15.01
CA CYS A 79 -5.77 -5.17 13.79
C CYS A 79 -5.70 -3.66 13.54
N ALA A 80 -6.80 -2.94 13.72
CA ALA A 80 -6.82 -1.49 13.59
C ALA A 80 -5.84 -0.82 14.58
N ASN A 81 -5.85 -1.23 15.84
CA ASN A 81 -4.94 -0.70 16.87
C ASN A 81 -3.47 -1.00 16.55
N VAL A 82 -3.17 -2.22 16.07
CA VAL A 82 -1.81 -2.58 15.65
C VAL A 82 -1.35 -1.70 14.49
N ILE A 83 -2.21 -1.38 13.52
CA ILE A 83 -1.88 -0.44 12.43
C ILE A 83 -1.74 0.99 12.99
N ALA A 84 -2.55 1.40 13.96
CA ALA A 84 -2.44 2.71 14.61
C ALA A 84 -1.09 2.91 15.32
N GLU A 85 -0.57 1.88 16.00
CA GLU A 85 0.76 1.93 16.61
C GLU A 85 1.86 2.26 15.57
N THR A 86 1.68 1.83 14.31
CA THR A 86 2.66 2.10 13.24
C THR A 86 2.69 3.56 12.77
N CYS A 87 1.70 4.38 13.13
CA CYS A 87 1.74 5.83 12.90
C CYS A 87 2.91 6.50 13.64
N PHE A 88 3.42 5.89 14.71
CA PHE A 88 4.51 6.42 15.53
C PHE A 88 5.84 5.68 15.31
N HIS A 89 5.94 4.86 14.25
CA HIS A 89 7.17 4.13 13.97
C HIS A 89 8.33 5.08 13.62
N LYS A 90 9.58 4.73 13.96
CA LYS A 90 10.79 5.53 13.66
C LYS A 90 11.05 5.84 12.18
N LEU A 91 10.34 5.18 11.26
CA LEU A 91 10.55 5.32 9.82
C LEU A 91 9.36 6.06 9.21
N PRO A 92 9.58 7.24 8.60
CA PRO A 92 8.51 8.05 8.01
C PRO A 92 7.63 7.27 7.04
N LYS A 93 8.23 6.36 6.26
CA LYS A 93 7.50 5.56 5.29
C LYS A 93 6.41 4.68 5.91
N ILE A 94 6.72 4.02 7.04
CA ILE A 94 5.76 3.21 7.79
C ILE A 94 4.68 4.11 8.41
N GLN A 95 5.06 5.27 8.94
CA GLN A 95 4.11 6.25 9.48
C GLN A 95 3.12 6.72 8.40
N VAL A 96 3.62 7.15 7.24
CA VAL A 96 2.82 7.65 6.12
C VAL A 96 1.88 6.58 5.60
N THR A 97 2.32 5.32 5.50
CA THR A 97 1.45 4.20 5.11
C THR A 97 0.32 3.98 6.11
N ALA A 98 0.60 4.08 7.42
CA ALA A 98 -0.41 3.96 8.47
C ALA A 98 -1.43 5.12 8.42
N MET A 99 -0.95 6.35 8.29
CA MET A 99 -1.82 7.54 8.15
C MET A 99 -2.70 7.44 6.91
N LYS A 100 -2.14 7.03 5.76
CA LYS A 100 -2.91 6.80 4.52
C LYS A 100 -3.97 5.70 4.71
N PHE A 101 -3.69 4.67 5.51
CA PHE A 101 -4.70 3.65 5.84
C PHE A 101 -5.90 4.25 6.58
N PHE A 102 -5.70 5.11 7.59
CA PHE A 102 -6.79 5.73 8.35
C PHE A 102 -7.54 6.82 7.59
N LEU A 103 -6.85 7.59 6.75
CA LEU A 103 -7.49 8.58 5.88
C LEU A 103 -8.37 7.91 4.81
N GLY A 104 -7.96 6.72 4.36
CA GLY A 104 -8.69 5.93 3.37
C GLY A 104 -8.71 6.56 1.97
N SER A 105 -9.24 5.79 1.04
CA SER A 105 -9.57 6.26 -0.32
C SER A 105 -10.67 5.37 -0.90
N LYS A 106 -11.37 5.85 -1.94
CA LYS A 106 -12.42 5.07 -2.60
C LYS A 106 -11.96 3.68 -3.07
N LYS A 107 -10.69 3.55 -3.49
CA LYS A 107 -10.10 2.26 -3.88
C LYS A 107 -9.91 1.30 -2.69
N ASP A 108 -9.62 1.87 -1.53
CA ASP A 108 -9.38 1.09 -0.31
C ASP A 108 -10.69 0.49 0.22
N GLU A 109 -11.82 1.17 0.00
CA GLU A 109 -13.16 0.67 0.30
C GLU A 109 -13.55 -0.54 -0.56
N GLU A 110 -13.10 -0.55 -1.82
CA GLU A 110 -13.28 -1.65 -2.78
C GLU A 110 -12.31 -2.84 -2.50
N GLY A 111 -11.40 -2.71 -1.53
CA GLY A 111 -10.45 -3.76 -1.16
C GLY A 111 -9.23 -3.87 -2.09
N GLU A 112 -9.03 -2.90 -3.00
CA GLU A 112 -7.79 -2.77 -3.76
C GLU A 112 -6.69 -2.21 -2.84
N SER A 113 -5.75 -3.06 -2.43
CA SER A 113 -4.55 -2.63 -1.73
C SER A 113 -3.34 -2.72 -2.66
N ASP A 114 -2.60 -1.64 -2.76
CA ASP A 114 -1.33 -1.60 -3.51
C ASP A 114 -0.22 -2.03 -2.55
N MET A 115 0.08 -3.33 -2.53
CA MET A 115 1.07 -3.97 -1.66
C MET A 115 2.52 -3.70 -2.09
N SER A 116 2.74 -2.58 -2.75
CA SER A 116 4.03 -2.22 -3.33
C SER A 116 4.99 -1.70 -2.27
N ASP A 117 6.17 -2.31 -2.21
CA ASP A 117 7.32 -1.86 -1.41
C ASP A 117 8.00 -0.60 -2.00
N ASP A 118 7.49 -0.04 -3.10
CA ASP A 118 8.21 0.95 -3.91
C ASP A 118 8.80 2.12 -3.12
N ASP A 119 10.11 2.31 -3.25
CA ASP A 119 10.92 3.42 -2.75
C ASP A 119 10.98 4.59 -3.72
N SER A 120 10.28 4.50 -4.85
CA SER A 120 10.13 5.65 -5.70
C SER A 120 9.16 6.62 -5.05
N GLU A 121 9.73 7.66 -4.44
CA GLU A 121 9.22 9.04 -4.42
C GLU A 121 8.55 9.35 -5.77
N SER A 122 7.29 8.95 -5.88
CA SER A 122 6.42 9.35 -6.96
C SER A 122 5.13 9.88 -6.34
N GLU A 123 5.28 10.89 -5.48
CA GLU A 123 4.20 11.84 -5.16
C GLU A 123 3.65 12.53 -6.42
N GLU A 124 4.30 12.37 -7.58
CA GLU A 124 3.76 12.70 -8.90
C GLU A 124 2.80 11.65 -9.49
N GLU A 125 2.73 10.44 -8.95
CA GLU A 125 2.11 9.29 -9.61
C GLU A 125 0.63 9.09 -9.28
N ARG A 126 0.07 9.91 -8.39
CA ARG A 126 -1.34 9.82 -7.99
C ARG A 126 -2.16 11.09 -8.20
N LYS A 127 -1.55 12.17 -8.68
CA LYS A 127 -2.28 13.43 -8.86
C LYS A 127 -3.28 13.31 -10.00
N THR A 128 -4.56 13.44 -9.70
CA THR A 128 -5.58 13.55 -10.75
C THR A 128 -5.45 14.90 -11.46
N ILE A 129 -5.91 14.98 -12.72
CA ILE A 129 -5.92 16.27 -13.46
C ILE A 129 -6.66 17.35 -12.64
N LYS A 130 -7.69 16.95 -11.87
CA LYS A 130 -8.44 17.85 -10.98
C LYS A 130 -7.55 18.39 -9.85
N GLU A 131 -6.80 17.55 -9.15
CA GLU A 131 -5.88 17.99 -8.08
C GLU A 131 -4.79 18.93 -8.61
N VAL A 132 -4.21 18.62 -9.77
CA VAL A 132 -3.23 19.52 -10.41
C VAL A 132 -3.87 20.85 -10.77
N MET A 133 -5.11 20.87 -11.28
CA MET A 133 -5.80 22.13 -11.58
C MET A 133 -6.14 22.94 -10.32
N THR A 134 -6.55 22.28 -9.23
CA THR A 134 -6.86 22.94 -7.95
C THR A 134 -5.61 23.57 -7.31
N ALA A 135 -4.47 22.87 -7.34
CA ALA A 135 -3.20 23.39 -6.81
C ALA A 135 -2.72 24.66 -7.54
N PHE A 136 -3.05 24.78 -8.84
CA PHE A 136 -2.69 25.96 -9.64
C PHE A 136 -3.75 27.06 -9.62
N ARG A 137 -4.94 26.82 -9.05
CA ARG A 137 -6.05 27.79 -9.01
C ARG A 137 -5.72 29.00 -8.12
N HIS A 138 -4.99 28.79 -7.03
CA HIS A 138 -4.64 29.83 -6.05
C HIS A 138 -3.21 30.36 -6.21
N ALA A 139 -2.46 29.91 -7.21
CA ALA A 139 -1.07 30.29 -7.43
C ALA A 139 -0.94 31.43 -8.46
N LYS A 140 0.03 32.33 -8.26
CA LYS A 140 0.41 33.37 -9.25
C LYS A 140 0.69 32.73 -10.61
N LYS A 141 -0.01 33.18 -11.65
CA LYS A 141 0.09 32.66 -13.02
C LYS A 141 1.37 33.19 -13.69
N THR A 142 2.42 32.39 -13.68
CA THR A 142 3.69 32.71 -14.35
C THR A 142 3.89 31.79 -15.56
N ARG A 143 4.68 32.25 -16.55
CA ARG A 143 5.01 31.46 -17.76
C ARG A 143 5.66 30.12 -17.42
N LYS A 144 6.52 30.08 -16.40
CA LYS A 144 7.15 28.85 -15.89
C LYS A 144 6.10 27.87 -15.37
N ARG A 145 5.19 28.34 -14.52
CA ARG A 145 4.11 27.51 -13.93
C ARG A 145 3.11 27.00 -14.97
N ALA A 146 2.78 27.80 -15.98
CA ALA A 146 1.93 27.35 -17.08
C ALA A 146 2.55 26.17 -17.84
N LYS A 147 3.87 26.23 -18.10
CA LYS A 147 4.63 25.15 -18.74
C LYS A 147 4.68 23.89 -17.87
N ASP A 148 4.84 24.06 -16.55
CA ASP A 148 4.85 22.93 -15.61
C ASP A 148 3.47 22.25 -15.54
N LEU A 149 2.39 23.02 -15.48
CA LEU A 149 1.01 22.50 -15.52
C LEU A 149 0.73 21.70 -16.80
N GLU A 150 1.18 22.19 -17.95
CA GLU A 150 1.00 21.51 -19.23
C GLU A 150 1.78 20.19 -19.28
N ARG A 151 3.02 20.17 -18.77
CA ARG A 151 3.82 18.95 -18.63
C ARG A 151 3.14 17.91 -17.74
N SER A 152 2.66 18.32 -16.57
CA SER A 152 1.94 17.42 -15.65
C SER A 152 0.66 16.86 -16.28
N LYS A 153 -0.13 17.68 -16.99
CA LYS A 153 -1.33 17.22 -17.72
C LYS A 153 -0.99 16.19 -18.81
N LYS A 154 0.07 16.42 -19.60
CA LYS A 154 0.53 15.49 -20.64
C LYS A 154 0.99 14.15 -20.05
N ALA A 155 1.74 14.18 -18.95
CA ALA A 155 2.19 12.98 -18.25
C ALA A 155 1.01 12.13 -17.75
N ILE A 156 0.00 12.75 -17.13
CA ILE A 156 -1.20 12.07 -16.65
C ILE A 156 -2.00 11.44 -17.81
N ASN A 157 -2.18 12.16 -18.91
CA ASN A 157 -2.91 11.65 -20.08
C ASN A 157 -2.18 10.49 -20.78
N LYS A 158 -0.84 10.54 -20.87
CA LYS A 158 -0.03 9.43 -21.42
C LYS A 158 -0.20 8.17 -20.57
N LYS A 159 -0.15 8.30 -19.24
CA LYS A 159 -0.38 7.18 -18.30
C LYS A 159 -1.80 6.62 -18.40
N LYS A 160 -2.83 7.46 -18.57
CA LYS A 160 -4.22 6.99 -18.80
C LYS A 160 -4.37 6.20 -20.09
N LYS A 161 -3.71 6.62 -21.17
CA LYS A 161 -3.71 5.89 -22.44
C LYS A 161 -2.99 4.55 -22.33
N ALA A 162 -1.84 4.51 -21.66
CA ALA A 162 -1.10 3.27 -21.41
C ALA A 162 -1.92 2.25 -20.60
N LYS A 163 -2.62 2.70 -19.54
CA LYS A 163 -3.52 1.82 -18.76
C LYS A 163 -4.73 1.30 -19.53
N LYS A 164 -5.22 2.04 -20.53
CA LYS A 164 -6.31 1.58 -21.41
C LYS A 164 -5.83 0.56 -22.44
N GLY A 165 -4.59 0.69 -22.94
CA GLY A 165 -4.00 -0.26 -23.89
C GLY A 165 -3.69 -1.63 -23.28
N THR A 166 -3.38 -1.68 -21.97
CA THR A 166 -3.11 -2.94 -21.25
C THR A 166 -4.36 -3.64 -20.71
N ALA A 167 -5.56 -3.11 -20.95
CA ALA A 167 -6.82 -3.72 -20.48
C ALA A 167 -7.52 -4.57 -21.56
N PHE A 168 -6.91 -4.71 -22.74
CA PHE A 168 -7.42 -5.46 -23.90
C PHE A 168 -6.48 -6.59 -24.37
N LEU A 169 -5.55 -7.01 -23.51
CA LEU A 169 -4.76 -8.24 -23.62
C LEU A 169 -4.84 -8.99 -22.29
#